data_AF-E9EE30-F1
#
_entry.id   AF-E9EE30-F1
#
_cell.length_a   1.000
_cell.length_b   1.000
_cell.length_c   1.000
_cell.angle_alpha   90.00
_cell.angle_beta   90.00
_cell.angle_gamma   90.00
#
_symmetry.space_group_name_H-M   'P 1'
#
loop_
_entity.id
_entity.type
_entity.pdbx_description
1 polymer ?
#
loop_
_entity_poly.entity_id
_entity_poly.type
_entity_poly.pdbx_seq_one_letter_code
_entity_poly.pdbx_strand_id
1 'polypeptide(L)'
;MASKLQGLKVLQTPYKSIANHEIRTDVLVPETPLSGKRPVIVRFHGGGLVMGDSLYLPFYPQWLTDLALAHGAIIISPNYRLLPEATTPQIFQDMADFWTYIHSLCYARREKDVFPTGGITGGARQASKGRHHDITGEIRQRRARGVGEAICEARERGGW
;
A
#
# COMPACT_ATOMS: atom_id res chain seq x y z
N MET A 1 -2.08 3.30 28.15
CA MET A 1 -1.23 2.65 27.14
C MET A 1 -1.22 3.55 25.91
N ALA A 2 -0.04 3.99 25.46
CA ALA A 2 0.08 4.76 24.23
C ALA A 2 -0.36 3.91 23.02
N SER A 3 -0.92 4.55 21.98
CA SER A 3 -1.27 3.87 20.74
C SER A 3 0.00 3.35 20.06
N LYS A 4 0.00 2.09 19.60
CA LYS A 4 1.15 1.49 18.89
C LYS A 4 1.55 2.23 17.62
N LEU A 5 0.68 3.10 17.10
CA LEU A 5 0.90 3.87 15.88
C LEU A 5 1.17 5.37 16.16
N GLN A 6 1.37 5.75 17.42
CA GLN A 6 1.63 7.14 17.78
C GLN A 6 2.87 7.67 17.05
N GLY A 7 2.77 8.89 16.48
CA GLY A 7 3.83 9.52 15.69
C GLY A 7 3.91 9.05 14.23
N LEU A 8 3.02 8.15 13.82
CA LEU A 8 2.90 7.69 12.44
C LEU A 8 1.57 8.15 11.84
N LYS A 9 1.65 8.84 10.69
CA LYS A 9 0.51 9.13 9.83
C LYS A 9 0.16 7.90 9.01
N VAL A 10 -1.08 7.43 9.10
CA VAL A 10 -1.57 6.26 8.35
C VAL A 10 -2.26 6.69 7.05
N LEU A 11 -1.83 6.12 5.94
CA LEU A 11 -2.42 6.26 4.61
C LEU A 11 -2.88 4.90 4.12
N GLN A 12 -4.08 4.80 3.54
CA GLN A 12 -4.61 3.53 3.04
C GLN A 12 -4.93 3.66 1.56
N THR A 13 -4.46 2.70 0.76
CA THR A 13 -4.69 2.69 -0.68
C THR A 13 -4.89 1.26 -1.20
N PRO A 14 -5.85 1.03 -2.10
CA PRO A 14 -5.98 -0.26 -2.78
C PRO A 14 -4.81 -0.47 -3.75
N TYR A 15 -4.26 -1.69 -3.78
CA TYR A 15 -3.25 -2.08 -4.79
C TYR A 15 -3.78 -3.10 -5.79
N LYS A 16 -4.87 -3.80 -5.45
CA LYS A 16 -5.51 -4.82 -6.28
C LYS A 16 -7.02 -4.83 -6.01
N SER A 17 -7.81 -5.25 -6.99
CA SER A 17 -9.23 -5.55 -6.80
C SER A 17 -9.57 -6.92 -7.40
N ILE A 18 -10.40 -7.69 -6.71
CA ILE A 18 -10.84 -9.03 -7.10
C ILE A 18 -12.35 -9.08 -6.94
N ALA A 19 -13.09 -9.31 -8.03
CA ALA A 19 -14.56 -9.39 -7.99
C ALA A 19 -15.22 -8.24 -7.19
N ASN A 20 -14.78 -7.01 -7.43
CA ASN A 20 -15.20 -5.77 -6.74
C ASN A 20 -14.80 -5.66 -5.26
N HIS A 21 -13.96 -6.55 -4.75
CA HIS A 21 -13.34 -6.44 -3.43
C HIS A 21 -11.93 -5.85 -3.58
N GLU A 22 -11.68 -4.70 -2.96
CA GLU A 22 -10.36 -4.05 -2.97
C GLU A 22 -9.46 -4.65 -1.89
N ILE A 23 -8.25 -5.05 -2.29
CA ILE A 23 -7.18 -5.41 -1.36
C ILE A 23 -6.30 -4.18 -1.18
N ARG A 24 -6.23 -3.70 0.07
CA ARG A 24 -5.52 -2.47 0.43
C ARG A 24 -4.16 -2.74 1.04
N THR A 25 -3.27 -1.77 0.87
CA THR A 25 -2.05 -1.63 1.67
C THR A 25 -2.16 -0.39 2.54
N ASP A 26 -1.64 -0.50 3.76
CA ASP A 26 -1.55 0.60 4.70
C ASP A 26 -0.10 1.08 4.77
N VAL A 27 0.10 2.39 4.65
CA VAL A 27 1.40 3.05 4.62
C VAL A 27 1.48 3.97 5.82
N LEU A 28 2.44 3.69 6.71
CA LEU A 28 2.64 4.44 7.94
C LEU A 28 3.89 5.30 7.77
N VAL A 29 3.69 6.61 7.84
CA VAL A 29 4.71 7.63 7.58
C VAL A 29 5.02 8.38 8.86
N PRO A 30 6.28 8.41 9.34
CA PRO A 30 6.64 9.23 10.48
C PRO A 30 6.34 10.71 10.24
N GLU A 31 5.70 11.36 11.23
CA GLU A 31 5.34 12.78 11.16
C GLU A 31 6.55 13.72 11.31
N THR A 32 7.74 13.17 11.51
CA THR A 32 8.98 13.93 11.62
C THR A 32 9.29 14.69 10.30
N PRO A 33 9.65 15.99 10.37
CA PRO A 33 10.07 16.76 9.20
C PRO A 33 11.25 16.08 8.52
N LEU A 34 11.26 16.05 7.20
CA LEU A 34 12.28 15.33 6.45
C LEU A 34 13.08 16.22 5.52
N SER A 35 14.39 15.97 5.49
CA SER A 35 15.27 16.31 4.38
C SER A 35 15.85 15.03 3.79
N GLY A 36 15.48 14.68 2.54
CA GLY A 36 16.12 13.55 1.83
C GLY A 36 15.29 12.26 1.78
N LYS A 37 15.95 11.10 1.82
CA LYS A 37 15.34 9.78 1.55
C LYS A 37 14.91 9.09 2.83
N ARG A 38 13.80 8.34 2.77
CA ARG A 38 13.35 7.48 3.87
C ARG A 38 13.66 6.00 3.56
N PRO A 39 14.17 5.22 4.52
CA PRO A 39 14.15 3.77 4.41
C PRO A 39 12.71 3.24 4.40
N VAL A 40 12.48 2.08 3.80
CA VAL A 40 11.16 1.43 3.71
C VAL A 40 11.21 0.08 4.38
N ILE A 41 10.22 -0.22 5.22
CA ILE A 41 10.02 -1.51 5.86
C ILE A 41 8.72 -2.09 5.33
N VAL A 42 8.79 -3.23 4.65
CA VAL A 42 7.59 -3.97 4.24
C VAL A 42 7.27 -5.02 5.30
N ARG A 43 6.03 -5.05 5.79
CA ARG A 43 5.58 -5.98 6.83
C ARG A 43 4.29 -6.68 6.40
N PHE A 44 4.35 -8.00 6.25
CA PHE A 44 3.15 -8.83 6.13
C PHE A 44 2.61 -9.17 7.52
N HIS A 45 1.29 -9.11 7.70
CA HIS A 45 0.70 -9.32 9.01
C HIS A 45 0.71 -10.79 9.45
N GLY A 46 0.61 -11.00 10.77
CA GLY A 46 0.46 -12.35 11.33
C GLY A 46 -0.96 -12.89 11.17
N GLY A 47 -1.25 -14.00 11.87
CA GLY A 47 -2.58 -14.63 11.88
C GLY A 47 -2.69 -15.91 11.04
N GLY A 48 -1.55 -16.54 10.71
CA GLY A 48 -1.52 -17.88 10.11
C GLY A 48 -2.20 -18.00 8.75
N LEU A 49 -2.30 -16.90 7.99
CA LEU A 49 -3.03 -16.78 6.72
C LEU A 49 -4.55 -16.97 6.83
N VAL A 50 -5.11 -17.15 8.02
CA VAL A 50 -6.54 -17.38 8.26
C VAL A 50 -7.25 -16.18 8.89
N MET A 51 -6.50 -15.26 9.49
CA MET A 51 -7.05 -14.08 10.15
C MET A 51 -6.06 -12.92 10.18
N GLY A 52 -6.56 -11.76 10.63
CA GLY A 52 -5.78 -10.56 10.85
C GLY A 52 -6.04 -9.49 9.80
N ASP A 53 -5.47 -8.33 10.07
CA ASP A 53 -5.47 -7.17 9.20
C ASP A 53 -4.13 -6.47 9.42
N SER A 54 -3.66 -5.75 8.41
CA SER A 54 -2.46 -4.94 8.46
C SER A 54 -2.44 -4.01 9.70
N LEU A 55 -3.57 -3.40 10.07
CA LEU A 55 -3.71 -2.53 11.24
C LEU A 55 -4.29 -3.24 12.48
N TYR A 56 -4.33 -4.58 12.50
CA TYR A 56 -4.74 -5.33 13.68
C TYR A 56 -3.67 -5.27 14.78
N LEU A 57 -3.85 -4.32 15.70
CA LEU A 57 -2.85 -3.97 16.72
C LEU A 57 -2.38 -5.10 17.63
N PRO A 58 -3.18 -6.12 17.99
CA PRO A 58 -2.67 -7.27 18.74
C PRO A 58 -1.55 -8.02 18.01
N PHE A 59 -1.57 -8.07 16.67
CA PHE A 59 -0.51 -8.68 15.84
C PHE A 59 0.54 -7.67 15.35
N TYR A 60 0.39 -6.40 15.70
CA TYR A 60 1.33 -5.35 15.33
C TYR A 60 2.39 -5.19 16.43
N PRO A 61 3.68 -5.45 16.16
CA PRO A 61 4.73 -5.30 17.16
C PRO A 61 5.06 -3.82 17.44
N GLN A 62 5.16 -3.44 18.71
CA GLN A 62 5.53 -2.07 19.09
C GLN A 62 6.91 -1.66 18.55
N TRP A 63 7.88 -2.57 18.62
CA TRP A 63 9.26 -2.31 18.18
C TRP A 63 9.36 -1.85 16.72
N LEU A 64 8.38 -2.20 15.88
CA LEU A 64 8.36 -1.79 14.48
C LEU A 64 8.09 -0.28 14.34
N THR A 65 7.19 0.26 15.16
CA THR A 65 6.97 1.70 15.24
C THR A 65 8.20 2.41 15.81
N ASP A 66 8.80 1.88 16.87
CA ASP A 66 9.98 2.48 17.49
C ASP A 66 11.15 2.54 16.50
N LEU A 67 11.38 1.46 15.74
CA LEU A 67 12.39 1.39 14.67
C LEU A 67 12.10 2.40 13.56
N ALA A 68 10.84 2.49 13.11
CA ALA A 68 10.45 3.42 12.06
C ALA A 68 10.63 4.89 12.48
N LEU A 69 10.27 5.24 13.71
CA LEU A 69 10.47 6.59 14.24
C LEU A 69 11.96 6.91 14.40
N ALA A 70 12.76 5.98 14.93
CA ALA A 70 14.19 6.18 15.14
C ALA A 70 14.97 6.44 13.84
N HIS A 71 14.54 5.84 12.72
CA HIS A 71 15.21 5.97 11.43
C HIS A 71 14.44 6.81 10.40
N GLY A 72 13.31 7.41 10.79
CA GLY A 72 12.43 8.11 9.86
C GLY A 72 11.88 7.21 8.74
N ALA A 73 11.78 5.90 8.96
CA ALA A 73 11.40 4.89 7.98
C ALA A 73 9.90 4.87 7.72
N ILE A 74 9.51 4.60 6.48
CA ILE A 74 8.11 4.33 6.11
C ILE A 74 7.84 2.84 6.31
N ILE A 75 6.71 2.50 6.92
CA ILE A 75 6.24 1.11 6.97
C ILE A 75 5.14 0.93 5.93
N ILE A 76 5.23 -0.13 5.14
CA ILE A 76 4.20 -0.54 4.19
C ILE A 76 3.71 -1.92 4.60
N SER A 77 2.43 -2.04 4.88
CA SER A 77 1.79 -3.26 5.37
C SER A 77 0.61 -3.61 4.47
N PRO A 78 0.82 -4.50 3.47
CA PRO A 78 -0.25 -4.96 2.59
C PRO A 78 -1.17 -5.95 3.30
N ASN A 79 -2.47 -5.87 3.00
CA ASN A 79 -3.38 -6.97 3.23
C ASN A 79 -3.33 -7.94 2.03
N TYR A 80 -3.80 -9.15 2.25
CA TYR A 80 -3.92 -10.21 1.26
C TYR A 80 -5.17 -11.03 1.59
N ARG A 81 -5.69 -11.83 0.65
CA ARG A 81 -6.83 -12.71 0.95
C ARG A 81 -6.46 -13.72 2.04
N LEU A 82 -7.46 -14.21 2.75
CA LEU A 82 -7.28 -15.17 3.83
C LEU A 82 -7.89 -16.52 3.47
N LEU A 83 -7.37 -17.55 4.11
CA LEU A 83 -8.01 -18.87 4.19
C LEU A 83 -9.23 -18.78 5.13
N PRO A 84 -10.28 -19.58 4.89
CA PRO A 84 -10.43 -20.55 3.79
C PRO A 84 -10.97 -19.95 2.47
N GLU A 85 -11.37 -18.68 2.43
CA GLU A 85 -12.03 -18.06 1.27
C GLU A 85 -11.12 -17.95 0.04
N ALA A 86 -9.81 -17.92 0.24
CA ALA A 86 -8.80 -18.00 -0.81
C ALA A 86 -7.82 -19.15 -0.58
N THR A 87 -7.26 -19.68 -1.66
CA THR A 87 -6.26 -20.75 -1.59
C THR A 87 -4.86 -20.19 -1.33
N THR A 88 -3.96 -20.98 -0.75
CA THR A 88 -2.58 -20.55 -0.49
C THR A 88 -1.86 -19.98 -1.74
N PRO A 89 -1.98 -20.58 -2.94
CA PRO A 89 -1.41 -19.99 -4.16
C PRO A 89 -1.99 -18.60 -4.49
N GLN A 90 -3.29 -18.39 -4.26
CA GLN A 90 -3.93 -17.10 -4.47
C GLN A 90 -3.41 -16.03 -3.51
N ILE A 91 -3.13 -16.41 -2.25
CA ILE A 91 -2.54 -15.53 -1.24
C ILE A 91 -1.13 -15.10 -1.66
N PHE A 92 -0.29 -16.05 -2.08
CA PHE A 92 1.05 -15.72 -2.58
C PHE A 92 1.02 -14.88 -3.85
N GLN A 93 0.03 -15.09 -4.73
CA GLN A 93 -0.17 -14.21 -5.89
C GLN A 93 -0.51 -12.77 -5.46
N ASP A 94 -1.33 -12.57 -4.42
CA ASP A 94 -1.62 -11.22 -3.92
C ASP A 94 -0.34 -10.52 -3.41
N MET A 95 0.55 -11.26 -2.73
CA MET A 95 1.84 -10.74 -2.29
C MET A 95 2.76 -10.37 -3.46
N ALA A 96 2.79 -11.20 -4.51
CA ALA A 96 3.56 -10.91 -5.73
C ALA A 96 3.01 -9.69 -6.50
N ASP A 97 1.69 -9.55 -6.57
CA ASP A 97 1.03 -8.40 -7.17
C ASP A 97 1.31 -7.12 -6.37
N PHE A 98 1.35 -7.21 -5.04
CA PHE A 98 1.78 -6.10 -4.19
C PHE A 98 3.21 -5.65 -4.51
N TRP A 99 4.17 -6.58 -4.63
CA TRP A 99 5.54 -6.22 -5.00
C TRP A 99 5.60 -5.53 -6.36
N THR A 100 4.87 -6.05 -7.34
CA THR A 100 4.74 -5.42 -8.66
C THR A 100 4.18 -4.00 -8.55
N TYR A 101 3.13 -3.81 -7.75
CA TYR A 101 2.53 -2.51 -7.49
C TYR A 101 3.54 -1.51 -6.90
N ILE A 102 4.26 -1.86 -5.83
CA ILE A 102 5.20 -0.90 -5.21
C ILE A 102 6.37 -0.56 -6.15
N HIS A 103 6.84 -1.52 -6.95
CA HIS A 103 7.89 -1.27 -7.93
C HIS A 103 7.41 -0.35 -9.05
N SER A 104 6.14 -0.45 -9.45
CA SER A 104 5.51 0.38 -10.48
C SER A 104 5.35 1.84 -10.05
N LEU A 105 5.07 2.12 -8.77
CA LEU A 105 4.90 3.48 -8.25
C LEU A 105 6.13 4.36 -8.54
N CYS A 106 7.31 3.76 -8.44
CA CYS A 106 8.57 4.44 -8.72
C CYS A 106 8.89 4.60 -10.21
N TYR A 107 8.26 3.80 -11.07
CA TYR A 107 8.37 3.97 -12.51
C TYR A 107 7.47 5.11 -12.99
N ALA A 108 6.23 5.19 -12.48
CA ALA A 108 5.25 6.22 -12.80
C ALA A 108 5.65 7.66 -12.37
N ARG A 109 6.70 7.83 -11.57
CA ARG A 109 7.28 9.16 -11.28
C ARG A 109 8.26 9.63 -12.37
N ARG A 110 8.91 8.71 -13.08
CA ARG A 110 9.87 9.05 -14.15
C ARG A 110 9.17 9.43 -15.45
N GLU A 111 8.06 8.77 -15.76
CA GLU A 111 7.14 9.19 -16.80
C GLU A 111 6.00 9.96 -16.13
N LYS A 112 6.03 11.29 -16.20
CA LYS A 112 4.92 12.12 -15.74
C LYS A 112 3.65 11.62 -16.45
N ASP A 113 2.71 11.09 -15.66
CA ASP A 113 1.32 10.80 -16.02
C ASP A 113 0.95 9.42 -16.63
N VAL A 114 1.50 8.30 -16.14
CA VAL A 114 0.88 6.98 -16.36
C VAL A 114 0.75 6.20 -15.04
N PHE A 115 -0.43 6.27 -14.42
CA PHE A 115 -0.82 5.33 -13.37
C PHE A 115 -1.57 4.16 -14.01
N PRO A 116 -1.25 2.89 -13.68
CA PRO A 116 -2.03 1.75 -14.14
C PRO A 116 -3.37 1.73 -13.40
N THR A 117 -4.34 2.52 -13.89
CA THR A 117 -5.75 2.37 -13.52
C THR A 117 -6.33 1.21 -14.34
N GLY A 118 -5.93 -0.01 -13.98
CA GLY A 118 -6.38 -1.22 -14.65
C GLY A 118 -5.68 -2.43 -14.06
N GLY A 119 -6.44 -3.27 -13.34
CA GLY A 119 -5.93 -4.52 -12.78
C GLY A 119 -5.28 -5.41 -13.84
N ILE A 120 -4.31 -6.22 -13.43
CA ILE A 120 -3.44 -7.04 -14.29
C ILE A 120 -4.19 -8.22 -14.97
N THR A 121 -5.53 -8.25 -14.96
CA THR A 121 -6.34 -9.27 -15.64
C THR A 121 -7.43 -8.61 -16.47
N GLY A 122 -7.39 -8.84 -17.79
CA GLY A 122 -8.03 -8.04 -18.82
C GLY A 122 -9.56 -7.95 -18.79
N GLY A 123 -10.04 -6.89 -19.44
CA GLY A 123 -11.46 -6.62 -19.67
C GLY A 123 -11.70 -5.21 -20.18
N ALA A 124 -11.15 -4.87 -21.35
CA ALA A 124 -11.47 -3.60 -22.01
C ALA A 124 -12.96 -3.56 -22.37
N ARG A 125 -13.73 -2.67 -21.74
CA ARG A 125 -14.93 -2.09 -22.35
C ARG A 125 -14.88 -0.58 -22.20
N GLN A 126 -14.72 0.06 -23.35
CA GLN A 126 -14.75 1.50 -23.48
C GLN A 126 -16.21 1.95 -23.62
N ALA A 127 -16.52 3.02 -22.88
CA ALA A 127 -17.63 3.97 -23.04
C ALA A 127 -19.05 3.57 -22.58
N SER A 128 -19.55 4.31 -21.59
CA SER A 128 -20.60 5.29 -21.88
C SER A 128 -20.42 6.54 -21.01
N LYS A 129 -20.58 7.71 -21.65
CA LYS A 129 -20.23 9.04 -21.15
C LYS A 129 -21.39 9.55 -20.30
N GLY A 130 -21.42 9.20 -19.02
CA GLY A 130 -22.24 9.86 -18.01
C GLY A 130 -21.36 10.75 -17.15
N ARG A 131 -21.55 12.07 -17.18
CA ARG A 131 -20.88 13.00 -16.24
C ARG A 131 -21.51 12.88 -14.85
N HIS A 132 -21.30 11.74 -14.20
CA HIS A 132 -21.27 11.70 -12.75
C HIS A 132 -19.82 11.95 -12.35
N HIS A 133 -19.58 13.01 -11.57
CA HIS A 133 -18.28 13.26 -10.99
C HIS A 133 -18.00 12.10 -10.03
N ASP A 134 -17.18 11.13 -10.44
CA ASP A 134 -16.78 10.02 -9.58
C ASP A 134 -15.73 10.51 -8.57
N ILE A 135 -16.25 11.14 -7.52
CA ILE A 135 -15.48 11.67 -6.38
C ILE A 135 -14.68 10.53 -5.72
N THR A 136 -15.20 9.29 -5.76
CA THR A 136 -14.54 8.13 -5.16
C THR A 136 -13.28 7.75 -5.94
N GLY A 137 -13.38 7.73 -7.27
CA GLY A 137 -12.24 7.55 -8.17
C GLY A 137 -11.18 8.63 -8.00
N GLU A 138 -11.59 9.89 -7.86
CA GLU A 138 -10.66 11.01 -7.68
C GLU A 138 -9.94 10.98 -6.32
N ILE A 139 -10.66 10.66 -5.23
CA ILE A 139 -10.07 10.48 -3.89
C ILE A 139 -9.08 9.31 -3.89
N ARG A 140 -9.42 8.19 -4.53
CA ARG A 140 -8.52 7.04 -4.71
C ARG A 140 -7.24 7.44 -5.42
N GLN A 141 -7.35 8.22 -6.50
CA GLN A 141 -6.20 8.68 -7.28
C GLN A 141 -5.34 9.70 -6.52
N ARG A 142 -5.94 10.57 -5.71
CA ARG A 142 -5.19 11.49 -4.81
C ARG A 142 -4.45 10.72 -3.70
N ARG A 143 -5.07 9.69 -3.11
CA ARG A 143 -4.41 8.83 -2.10
C ARG A 143 -3.28 8.00 -2.69
N ALA A 144 -3.49 7.40 -3.87
CA ALA A 144 -2.46 6.66 -4.59
C ALA A 144 -1.27 7.56 -4.96
N ARG A 145 -1.52 8.82 -5.36
CA ARG A 145 -0.47 9.83 -5.56
C ARG A 145 0.35 10.11 -4.31
N GLY A 146 -0.30 10.39 -3.17
CA GLY A 146 0.43 10.65 -1.91
C GLY A 146 1.23 9.45 -1.40
N VAL A 147 0.74 8.23 -1.63
CA VAL A 147 1.48 6.99 -1.34
C VAL A 147 2.65 6.80 -2.30
N GLY A 148 2.41 7.00 -3.60
CA GLY A 148 3.44 6.95 -4.64
C GLY A 148 4.58 7.91 -4.35
N GLU A 149 4.28 9.17 -4.02
CA GLU A 149 5.26 10.18 -3.64
C GLU A 149 6.14 9.72 -2.46
N ALA A 150 5.51 9.26 -1.37
CA ALA A 150 6.23 8.77 -0.19
C ALA A 150 7.16 7.58 -0.49
N ILE A 151 6.70 6.63 -1.31
CA ILE A 151 7.47 5.43 -1.69
C ILE A 151 8.58 5.75 -2.69
N CYS A 152 8.35 6.66 -3.64
CA CYS A 152 9.36 7.06 -4.63
C CYS A 152 10.48 7.88 -3.99
N GLU A 153 10.13 8.80 -3.10
CA GLU A 153 11.10 9.61 -2.34
C GLU A 153 12.05 8.70 -1.56
N ALA A 154 11.54 7.57 -1.03
CA ALA A 154 12.35 6.54 -0.43
C ALA A 154 13.31 5.81 -1.40
N ARG A 155 12.88 5.48 -2.64
CA ARG A 155 13.65 4.61 -3.56
C ARG A 155 14.87 5.26 -4.22
N GLU A 156 14.83 6.54 -4.57
CA GLU A 156 15.68 7.08 -5.67
C GLU A 156 17.23 7.07 -5.50
N ARG A 157 17.85 6.54 -4.43
CA ARG A 157 19.34 6.38 -4.32
C ARG A 157 19.81 5.23 -3.41
N GLY A 158 18.94 4.31 -3.03
CA GLY A 158 19.31 3.12 -2.26
C GLY A 158 18.55 1.94 -2.84
N GLY A 159 19.18 1.22 -3.78
CA GLY A 159 18.56 0.08 -4.44
C GLY A 159 18.18 -0.99 -3.41
N TRP A 160 16.93 -1.42 -3.48
CA TRP A 160 16.44 -2.70 -2.97
C TRP A 160 16.09 -3.55 -4.19
#